data_AF-A0A317ST84-F1
#
_entry.id   AF-A0A317ST84-F1
#
_cell.length_a   1.000
_cell.length_b   1.000
_cell.length_c   1.000
_cell.angle_alpha   90.00
_cell.angle_beta   90.00
_cell.angle_gamma   90.00
#
_symmetry.space_group_name_H-M   'P 1'
#
loop_
_entity.id
_entity.type
_entity.pdbx_description
1 polymer ?
#
loop_
_entity_poly.entity_id
_entity_poly.type
_entity_poly.pdbx_seq_one_letter_code
_entity_poly.pdbx_strand_id
1 'polypeptide(L)'
;MLIFPDAYTFTIMLNALAGRPSQPSAHERALQLYHSMSNPNSPVEPQIVHTNAVLKVCARCKDVDSIWTIVSKLPLSGPNAPNAITYTTLLNGIQGAHGVEDGRRVWAGILSRWNAGRLWVDEELACAMGWVLLSGAKPEHWKEAFKIVEQVFGIKDPSSGEQEVNPEDQLYVEGTAEPINGVKVLLQTPEGGDINVRVPYVPLPLRGQTTRANPSSGSNSSATRPKPGNQVLSLVIQACTQLSDKELGRYYWKTLTAPPYSVRPDTENFHDLLRLLRKSRSGPDALDALRAMLTRPGTTPTAKSFFIAMSCCKREGRGPGFPTAGKMLELMGEHGVRIDVKIVTIFLQCAIKTGIPTYFKSALKTAEDVFDLPGELDKLVSLKADGDLLETHVELAKWMQGVIDRLLESPDVQWGHGERAVFEQRRGRLVRLIEKFGWIAGGAEGGGKNWKAKEIGENA
;
A
#
# COMPACT_ATOMS: atom_id res chain seq x y z
N MET A 1 33.75 -28.15 -30.03
CA MET A 1 32.73 -28.26 -28.96
C MET A 1 31.66 -27.23 -29.24
N LEU A 2 30.46 -27.64 -29.64
CA LEU A 2 29.30 -26.75 -29.67
C LEU A 2 28.76 -26.66 -28.25
N ILE A 3 28.85 -25.48 -27.64
CA ILE A 3 28.28 -25.22 -26.31
C ILE A 3 26.81 -24.86 -26.55
N PHE A 4 25.91 -25.74 -26.13
CA PHE A 4 24.47 -25.49 -26.20
C PHE A 4 23.96 -24.89 -24.87
N PRO A 5 23.00 -23.95 -24.90
CA PRO A 5 22.34 -23.46 -23.70
C PRO A 5 21.66 -24.61 -22.94
N ASP A 6 21.86 -24.66 -21.63
CA ASP A 6 21.18 -25.62 -20.74
C ASP A 6 19.96 -24.99 -20.03
N ALA A 7 19.23 -25.80 -19.27
CA ALA A 7 18.07 -25.35 -18.48
C ALA A 7 18.37 -24.11 -17.60
N TYR A 8 19.55 -24.09 -16.97
CA TYR A 8 19.96 -22.98 -16.12
C TYR A 8 20.15 -21.69 -16.93
N THR A 9 20.76 -21.80 -18.11
CA THR A 9 20.98 -20.69 -19.05
C THR A 9 19.67 -20.02 -19.45
N PHE A 10 18.65 -20.81 -19.82
CA PHE A 10 17.33 -20.26 -20.16
C PHE A 10 16.65 -19.57 -18.97
N THR A 11 16.79 -20.14 -17.77
CA THR A 11 16.23 -19.55 -16.54
C THR A 11 16.86 -18.20 -16.24
N ILE A 12 18.18 -18.04 -16.43
CA ILE A 12 18.87 -16.75 -16.29
C ILE A 12 18.36 -15.75 -17.32
N MET A 13 18.27 -16.14 -18.60
CA MET A 13 17.83 -15.24 -19.67
C MET A 13 16.40 -14.72 -19.42
N LEU A 14 15.48 -15.62 -19.05
CA LEU A 14 14.09 -15.24 -18.73
C LEU A 14 14.01 -14.32 -17.51
N ASN A 15 14.78 -14.60 -16.45
CA ASN A 15 14.83 -13.72 -15.28
C ASN A 15 15.45 -12.35 -15.59
N ALA A 16 16.45 -12.29 -16.46
CA ALA A 16 17.04 -11.03 -16.90
C ALA A 16 16.03 -10.17 -17.67
N LEU A 17 15.22 -10.78 -18.55
CA LEU A 17 14.13 -10.11 -19.25
C LEU A 17 13.05 -9.63 -18.26
N ALA A 18 12.72 -10.44 -17.25
CA ALA A 18 11.77 -10.04 -16.21
C ALA A 18 12.27 -8.82 -15.40
N GLY A 19 13.57 -8.63 -15.28
CA GLY A 19 14.19 -7.46 -14.61
C GLY A 19 14.06 -6.15 -15.38
N ARG A 20 13.67 -6.20 -16.66
CA ARG A 20 13.57 -5.02 -17.54
C ARG A 20 12.22 -4.99 -18.30
N PRO A 21 11.08 -4.91 -17.59
CA PRO A 21 9.76 -5.04 -18.21
C PRO A 21 9.41 -3.87 -19.15
N SER A 22 10.04 -2.70 -18.96
CA SER A 22 9.84 -1.51 -19.78
C SER A 22 10.61 -1.53 -21.10
N GLN A 23 11.45 -2.54 -21.36
CA GLN A 23 12.10 -2.68 -22.66
C GLN A 23 11.07 -3.11 -23.71
N PRO A 24 10.92 -2.36 -24.82
CA PRO A 24 10.12 -2.82 -25.96
C PRO A 24 10.63 -4.19 -26.40
N SER A 25 9.74 -5.14 -26.70
CA SER A 25 10.01 -6.56 -27.04
C SER A 25 10.43 -7.51 -25.90
N ALA A 26 10.51 -7.08 -24.63
CA ALA A 26 10.92 -7.99 -23.54
C ALA A 26 10.03 -9.23 -23.40
N HIS A 27 8.70 -9.06 -23.53
CA HIS A 27 7.73 -10.15 -23.51
C HIS A 27 7.84 -11.05 -24.76
N GLU A 28 7.87 -10.47 -25.97
CA GLU A 28 8.03 -11.21 -27.23
C GLU A 28 9.28 -12.09 -27.22
N ARG A 29 10.40 -11.54 -26.77
CA ARG A 29 11.67 -12.27 -26.67
C ARG A 29 11.61 -13.39 -25.64
N ALA A 30 10.94 -13.18 -24.51
CA ALA A 30 10.76 -14.22 -23.50
C ALA A 30 9.87 -15.36 -24.02
N LEU A 31 8.80 -15.04 -24.76
CA LEU A 31 7.94 -16.02 -25.41
C LEU A 31 8.69 -16.79 -26.49
N GLN A 32 9.48 -16.11 -27.33
CA GLN A 32 10.33 -16.76 -28.34
C GLN A 32 11.34 -17.73 -27.70
N LEU A 33 12.01 -17.32 -26.61
CA LEU A 33 12.93 -18.18 -25.87
C LEU A 33 12.19 -19.40 -25.30
N TYR A 34 11.04 -19.21 -24.67
CA TYR A 34 10.25 -20.30 -24.11
C TYR A 34 9.72 -21.26 -25.18
N HIS A 35 9.27 -20.74 -26.33
CA HIS A 35 8.84 -21.54 -27.48
C HIS A 35 10.00 -22.32 -28.12
N SER A 36 11.20 -21.74 -28.17
CA SER A 36 12.39 -22.44 -28.67
C SER A 36 12.73 -23.66 -27.82
N MET A 37 12.59 -23.56 -26.50
CA MET A 37 12.76 -24.68 -25.57
C MET A 37 11.62 -25.69 -25.68
N SER A 38 10.39 -25.23 -25.94
CA SER A 38 9.21 -26.10 -26.06
C SER A 38 9.14 -26.86 -27.40
N ASN A 39 10.12 -26.68 -28.29
CA ASN A 39 10.18 -27.36 -29.58
C ASN A 39 10.55 -28.84 -29.38
N PRO A 40 9.87 -29.81 -30.04
CA PRO A 40 10.20 -31.24 -29.91
C PRO A 40 11.66 -31.61 -30.21
N ASN A 41 12.36 -30.80 -31.01
CA ASN A 41 13.77 -31.01 -31.37
C ASN A 41 14.75 -30.32 -30.40
N SER A 42 14.26 -29.65 -29.36
CA SER A 42 15.09 -28.98 -28.36
C SER A 42 15.80 -30.03 -27.48
N PRO A 43 17.11 -29.89 -27.23
CA PRO A 43 17.83 -30.74 -26.28
C PRO A 43 17.46 -30.44 -24.81
N VAL A 44 16.70 -29.36 -24.57
CA VAL A 44 16.27 -28.93 -23.24
C VAL A 44 14.74 -29.00 -23.17
N GLU A 45 14.23 -29.80 -22.25
CA GLU A 45 12.80 -29.89 -21.97
C GLU A 45 12.34 -28.78 -21.01
N PRO A 46 11.22 -28.10 -21.31
CA PRO A 46 10.60 -27.17 -20.37
C PRO A 46 10.22 -27.86 -19.06
N GLN A 47 10.49 -27.15 -17.97
CA GLN A 47 10.15 -27.55 -16.61
C GLN A 47 9.39 -26.42 -15.95
N ILE A 48 8.71 -26.70 -14.84
CA ILE A 48 7.91 -25.68 -14.14
C ILE A 48 8.72 -24.43 -13.75
N VAL A 49 10.02 -24.55 -13.51
CA VAL A 49 10.92 -23.41 -13.24
C VAL A 49 11.05 -22.47 -14.45
N HIS A 50 11.15 -23.02 -15.66
CA HIS A 50 11.19 -22.25 -16.90
C HIS A 50 9.84 -21.58 -17.17
N THR A 51 8.74 -22.32 -16.93
CA THR A 51 7.39 -21.77 -17.06
C THR A 51 7.15 -20.62 -16.08
N ASN A 52 7.54 -20.78 -14.81
CA ASN A 52 7.42 -19.72 -13.81
C ASN A 52 8.25 -18.49 -14.19
N ALA A 53 9.44 -18.68 -14.77
CA ALA A 53 10.28 -17.58 -15.23
C ALA A 53 9.64 -16.80 -16.39
N VAL A 54 9.06 -17.47 -17.40
CA VAL A 54 8.36 -16.77 -18.50
C VAL A 54 7.06 -16.11 -18.02
N LEU A 55 6.28 -16.77 -17.14
CA LEU A 55 5.08 -16.20 -16.55
C LEU A 55 5.39 -14.92 -15.77
N LYS A 56 6.54 -14.88 -15.07
CA LYS A 56 7.01 -13.69 -14.36
C LYS A 56 7.30 -12.53 -15.31
N VAL A 57 7.83 -12.79 -16.50
CA VAL A 57 7.99 -11.77 -17.55
C VAL A 57 6.63 -11.26 -17.99
N CYS A 58 5.72 -12.16 -18.38
CA CYS A 58 4.39 -11.79 -18.85
C CYS A 58 3.60 -10.99 -17.80
N ALA A 59 3.63 -11.41 -16.53
CA ALA A 59 2.98 -10.70 -15.42
C ALA A 59 3.52 -9.27 -15.26
N ARG A 60 4.84 -9.07 -15.35
CA ARG A 60 5.45 -7.72 -15.25
C ARG A 60 5.19 -6.86 -16.48
N CYS A 61 5.01 -7.46 -17.65
CA CYS A 61 4.61 -6.78 -18.88
C CYS A 61 3.09 -6.58 -19.00
N LYS A 62 2.30 -7.05 -18.02
CA LYS A 62 0.82 -7.02 -18.01
C LYS A 62 0.18 -7.75 -19.21
N ASP A 63 0.86 -8.76 -19.72
CA ASP A 63 0.36 -9.60 -20.82
C ASP A 63 -0.40 -10.81 -20.24
N VAL A 64 -1.69 -10.58 -19.94
CA VAL A 64 -2.58 -11.56 -19.31
C VAL A 64 -2.94 -12.70 -20.28
N ASP A 65 -3.05 -12.42 -21.57
CA ASP A 65 -3.41 -13.42 -22.59
C ASP A 65 -2.34 -14.51 -22.72
N SER A 66 -1.07 -14.10 -22.73
CA SER A 66 0.05 -15.05 -22.74
C SER A 66 0.12 -15.88 -21.46
N ILE A 67 -0.18 -15.29 -20.30
CA ILE A 67 -0.23 -16.00 -19.03
C ILE A 67 -1.25 -17.14 -19.10
N TRP A 68 -2.49 -16.84 -19.52
CA TRP A 68 -3.54 -17.85 -19.67
C TRP A 68 -3.19 -18.92 -20.70
N THR A 69 -2.61 -18.52 -21.84
CA THR A 69 -2.20 -19.44 -22.90
C THR A 69 -1.15 -20.45 -22.43
N ILE A 70 -0.20 -20.02 -21.60
CA ILE A 70 0.84 -20.88 -21.05
C ILE A 70 0.26 -21.78 -19.95
N VAL A 71 -0.49 -21.21 -19.01
CA VAL A 71 -1.09 -21.93 -17.88
C VAL A 71 -2.08 -23.00 -18.35
N SER A 72 -2.86 -22.76 -19.42
CA SER A 72 -3.81 -23.76 -19.94
C SER A 72 -3.15 -25.02 -20.50
N LYS A 73 -1.85 -24.95 -20.83
CA LYS A 73 -1.09 -26.09 -21.37
C LYS A 73 -0.37 -26.90 -20.28
N LEU A 74 -0.44 -26.47 -19.02
CA LEU A 74 0.24 -27.14 -17.92
C LEU A 74 -0.49 -28.42 -17.49
N PRO A 75 0.25 -29.49 -17.17
CA PRO A 75 -0.35 -30.73 -16.68
C PRO A 75 -0.99 -30.53 -15.30
N LEU A 76 -2.00 -31.33 -14.99
CA LEU A 76 -2.74 -31.26 -13.72
C LEU A 76 -1.99 -31.91 -12.55
N SER A 77 -1.05 -32.81 -12.86
CA SER A 77 -0.27 -33.56 -11.89
C SER A 77 1.14 -33.85 -12.43
N GLY A 78 2.05 -34.25 -11.55
CA GLY A 78 3.45 -34.52 -11.89
C GLY A 78 4.38 -33.32 -11.64
N PRO A 79 5.67 -33.47 -11.96
CA PRO A 79 6.71 -32.50 -11.62
C PRO A 79 6.56 -31.14 -12.34
N ASN A 80 5.83 -31.12 -13.45
CA ASN A 80 5.54 -29.92 -14.24
C ASN A 80 4.16 -29.31 -13.95
N ALA A 81 3.43 -29.82 -12.95
CA ALA A 81 2.15 -29.23 -12.56
C ALA A 81 2.36 -27.86 -11.88
N PRO A 82 1.39 -26.94 -11.97
CA PRO A 82 1.47 -25.63 -11.30
C PRO A 82 1.74 -25.79 -9.81
N ASN A 83 2.69 -25.03 -9.27
CA ASN A 83 3.02 -24.99 -7.85
C ASN A 83 2.69 -23.62 -7.24
N ALA A 84 3.02 -23.41 -5.96
CA ALA A 84 2.71 -22.15 -5.27
C ALA A 84 3.29 -20.92 -6.00
N ILE A 85 4.51 -21.04 -6.56
CA ILE A 85 5.15 -19.98 -7.33
C ILE A 85 4.36 -19.69 -8.62
N THR A 86 3.88 -20.72 -9.32
CA THR A 86 3.06 -20.57 -10.53
C THR A 86 1.78 -19.79 -10.23
N TYR A 87 1.06 -20.19 -9.19
CA TYR A 87 -0.20 -19.54 -8.81
C TYR A 87 0.02 -18.12 -8.29
N THR A 88 1.07 -17.88 -7.50
CA THR A 88 1.43 -16.53 -7.02
C THR A 88 1.73 -15.60 -8.19
N THR A 89 2.49 -16.08 -9.17
CA THR A 89 2.84 -15.31 -10.38
C THR A 89 1.60 -15.01 -11.23
N LEU A 90 0.72 -16.01 -11.40
CA LEU A 90 -0.56 -15.85 -12.09
C LEU A 90 -1.44 -14.80 -11.42
N LEU A 91 -1.66 -14.92 -10.10
CA LEU A 91 -2.49 -13.99 -9.33
C LEU A 91 -1.92 -12.56 -9.36
N ASN A 92 -0.60 -12.40 -9.27
CA ASN A 92 0.05 -11.09 -9.41
C ASN A 92 -0.09 -10.51 -10.82
N GLY A 93 -0.12 -11.35 -11.86
CA GLY A 93 -0.27 -10.92 -13.26
C GLY A 93 -1.69 -10.47 -13.62
N ILE A 94 -2.72 -11.03 -12.99
CA ILE A 94 -4.13 -10.72 -13.30
C ILE A 94 -4.70 -9.55 -12.47
N GLN A 95 -3.90 -8.88 -11.63
CA GLN A 95 -4.37 -7.73 -10.83
C GLN A 95 -4.91 -6.60 -11.74
N GLY A 96 -6.19 -6.22 -11.60
CA GLY A 96 -6.86 -5.22 -12.44
C GLY A 96 -8.38 -5.38 -12.54
N ALA A 97 -9.05 -4.60 -13.41
CA ALA A 97 -10.53 -4.46 -13.45
C ALA A 97 -11.32 -5.76 -13.71
N HIS A 98 -10.74 -6.75 -14.38
CA HIS A 98 -11.32 -8.09 -14.58
C HIS A 98 -10.69 -9.17 -13.68
N GLY A 99 -9.73 -8.80 -12.82
CA GLY A 99 -8.90 -9.74 -12.07
C GLY A 99 -9.59 -10.43 -10.90
N VAL A 100 -10.64 -9.85 -10.34
CA VAL A 100 -11.28 -10.38 -9.12
C VAL A 100 -11.96 -11.72 -9.39
N GLU A 101 -12.80 -11.81 -10.43
CA GLU A 101 -13.54 -13.04 -10.75
C GLU A 101 -12.60 -14.16 -11.19
N ASP A 102 -11.63 -13.82 -12.05
CA ASP A 102 -10.57 -14.72 -12.47
C ASP A 102 -9.73 -15.21 -11.29
N GLY A 103 -9.38 -14.30 -10.38
CA GLY A 103 -8.67 -14.62 -9.15
C GLY A 103 -9.46 -15.58 -8.27
N ARG A 104 -10.77 -15.39 -8.10
CA ARG A 104 -11.62 -16.29 -7.31
C ARG A 104 -11.69 -17.69 -7.93
N ARG A 105 -11.77 -17.78 -9.26
CA ARG A 105 -11.74 -19.08 -9.98
C ARG A 105 -10.40 -19.80 -9.77
N VAL A 106 -9.30 -19.07 -9.89
CA VAL A 106 -7.95 -19.60 -9.60
C VAL A 106 -7.85 -20.04 -8.14
N TRP A 107 -8.36 -19.24 -7.20
CA TRP A 107 -8.37 -19.55 -5.77
C TRP A 107 -9.15 -20.82 -5.45
N ALA A 108 -10.31 -21.04 -6.07
CA ALA A 108 -11.07 -22.29 -5.91
C ALA A 108 -10.22 -23.53 -6.31
N GLY A 109 -9.48 -23.44 -7.42
CA GLY A 109 -8.55 -24.50 -7.85
C GLY A 109 -7.38 -24.69 -6.88
N ILE A 110 -6.83 -23.60 -6.33
CA ILE A 110 -5.78 -23.64 -5.29
C ILE A 110 -6.29 -24.38 -4.04
N LEU A 111 -7.48 -24.03 -3.55
CA LEU A 111 -8.08 -24.63 -2.37
C LEU A 111 -8.36 -26.12 -2.56
N SER A 112 -8.86 -26.53 -3.72
CA SER A 112 -9.06 -27.93 -4.07
C SER A 112 -7.77 -28.75 -3.91
N ARG A 113 -6.68 -28.23 -4.48
CA ARG A 113 -5.36 -28.88 -4.42
C ARG A 113 -4.75 -28.83 -3.02
N TRP A 114 -5.00 -27.76 -2.27
CA TRP A 114 -4.54 -27.65 -0.90
C TRP A 114 -5.24 -28.66 0.02
N ASN A 115 -6.56 -28.76 -0.07
CA ASN A 115 -7.36 -29.74 0.68
C ASN A 115 -7.00 -31.18 0.32
N ALA A 116 -6.62 -31.43 -0.94
CA ALA A 116 -6.12 -32.74 -1.39
C ALA A 116 -4.66 -33.03 -0.98
N GLY A 117 -3.98 -32.12 -0.26
CA GLY A 117 -2.58 -32.25 0.13
C GLY A 117 -1.57 -32.19 -1.05
N ARG A 118 -2.01 -31.69 -2.21
CA ARG A 118 -1.20 -31.62 -3.46
C ARG A 118 -0.54 -30.27 -3.68
N LEU A 119 -0.88 -29.27 -2.87
CA LEU A 119 -0.36 -27.91 -2.94
C LEU A 119 -0.26 -27.35 -1.51
N TRP A 120 0.87 -26.74 -1.18
CA TRP A 120 0.98 -25.95 0.05
C TRP A 120 0.65 -24.49 -0.26
N VAL A 121 -0.21 -23.88 0.55
CA VAL A 121 -0.52 -22.45 0.48
C VAL A 121 0.32 -21.73 1.53
N ASP A 122 1.27 -20.92 1.07
CA ASP A 122 2.12 -20.10 1.91
C ASP A 122 1.60 -18.65 2.03
N GLU A 123 2.36 -17.82 2.75
CA GLU A 123 2.02 -16.41 2.95
C GLU A 123 1.91 -15.65 1.62
N GLU A 124 2.88 -15.85 0.72
CA GLU A 124 2.98 -15.12 -0.54
C GLU A 124 1.79 -15.42 -1.45
N LEU A 125 1.41 -16.70 -1.57
CA LEU A 125 0.27 -17.12 -2.38
C LEU A 125 -1.06 -16.57 -1.83
N ALA A 126 -1.27 -16.63 -0.51
CA ALA A 126 -2.47 -16.10 0.12
C ALA A 126 -2.56 -14.57 -0.03
N CYS A 127 -1.44 -13.87 0.15
CA CYS A 127 -1.38 -12.44 -0.05
C CYS A 127 -1.62 -12.05 -1.51
N ALA A 128 -1.07 -12.77 -2.49
CA ALA A 128 -1.32 -12.50 -3.91
C ALA A 128 -2.82 -12.53 -4.23
N MET A 129 -3.56 -13.50 -3.71
CA MET A 129 -5.03 -13.52 -3.82
C MET A 129 -5.68 -12.33 -3.11
N GLY A 130 -5.24 -12.04 -1.88
CA GLY A 130 -5.71 -10.87 -1.14
C GLY A 130 -5.54 -9.56 -1.93
N TRP A 131 -4.40 -9.37 -2.59
CA TRP A 131 -4.13 -8.19 -3.42
C TRP A 131 -5.02 -8.12 -4.67
N VAL A 132 -5.35 -9.26 -5.27
CA VAL A 132 -6.34 -9.33 -6.35
C VAL A 132 -7.71 -8.84 -5.86
N LEU A 133 -8.16 -9.29 -4.68
CA LEU A 133 -9.42 -8.83 -4.08
C LEU A 133 -9.40 -7.33 -3.76
N LEU A 134 -8.28 -6.82 -3.23
CA LEU A 134 -8.07 -5.40 -2.95
C LEU A 134 -7.99 -4.52 -4.20
N SER A 135 -7.75 -5.12 -5.37
CA SER A 135 -7.80 -4.41 -6.66
C SER A 135 -9.24 -4.22 -7.16
N GLY A 136 -10.22 -4.88 -6.52
CA GLY A 136 -11.64 -4.70 -6.81
C GLY A 136 -12.15 -3.29 -6.49
N ALA A 137 -13.22 -2.87 -7.15
CA ALA A 137 -13.84 -1.56 -6.91
C ALA A 137 -14.87 -1.55 -5.76
N LYS A 138 -15.33 -2.72 -5.32
CA LYS A 138 -16.43 -2.85 -4.35
C LYS A 138 -15.90 -3.15 -2.94
N PRO A 139 -16.48 -2.55 -1.89
CA PRO A 139 -16.15 -2.87 -0.49
C PRO A 139 -16.31 -4.34 -0.12
N GLU A 140 -17.22 -5.05 -0.79
CA GLU A 140 -17.44 -6.50 -0.62
C GLU A 140 -16.18 -7.30 -0.95
N HIS A 141 -15.48 -6.94 -2.04
CA HIS A 141 -14.25 -7.60 -2.45
C HIS A 141 -13.15 -7.38 -1.41
N TRP A 142 -13.07 -6.18 -0.82
CA TRP A 142 -12.05 -5.88 0.19
C TRP A 142 -12.29 -6.65 1.49
N LYS A 143 -13.55 -6.89 1.87
CA LYS A 143 -13.91 -7.72 3.02
C LYS A 143 -13.55 -9.19 2.82
N GLU A 144 -13.58 -9.69 1.58
CA GLU A 144 -13.16 -11.06 1.28
C GLU A 144 -11.66 -11.30 1.59
N ALA A 145 -10.82 -10.25 1.60
CA ALA A 145 -9.42 -10.40 2.01
C ALA A 145 -9.29 -10.93 3.45
N PHE A 146 -10.20 -10.54 4.35
CA PHE A 146 -10.23 -11.08 5.71
C PHE A 146 -10.66 -12.56 5.75
N LYS A 147 -11.54 -12.97 4.83
CA LYS A 147 -11.93 -14.38 4.68
C LYS A 147 -10.75 -15.24 4.23
N ILE A 148 -9.92 -14.75 3.31
CA ILE A 148 -8.66 -15.42 2.93
C ILE A 148 -7.75 -15.56 4.15
N VAL A 149 -7.64 -14.51 4.96
CA VAL A 149 -6.78 -14.52 6.15
C VAL A 149 -7.31 -15.49 7.22
N GLU A 150 -8.61 -15.55 7.44
CA GLU A 150 -9.24 -16.52 8.34
C GLU A 150 -9.07 -17.96 7.83
N GLN A 151 -9.28 -18.17 6.54
CA GLN A 151 -9.18 -19.47 5.88
C GLN A 151 -7.75 -20.02 5.97
N VAL A 152 -6.75 -19.19 5.67
CA VAL A 152 -5.36 -19.62 5.54
C VAL A 152 -4.65 -19.63 6.89
N PHE A 153 -4.78 -18.55 7.68
CA PHE A 153 -4.02 -18.36 8.93
C PHE A 153 -4.86 -18.58 10.18
N GLY A 154 -6.19 -18.61 10.08
CA GLY A 154 -7.07 -18.80 11.23
C GLY A 154 -7.38 -17.55 12.04
N ILE A 155 -7.05 -16.38 11.51
CA ILE A 155 -7.27 -15.11 12.19
C ILE A 155 -8.66 -14.62 11.81
N LYS A 156 -9.57 -14.63 12.78
CA LYS A 156 -10.98 -14.26 12.56
C LYS A 156 -11.14 -12.76 12.41
N ASP A 157 -12.12 -12.38 11.59
CA ASP A 157 -12.66 -11.03 11.59
C ASP A 157 -13.63 -10.87 12.78
N PRO A 158 -13.44 -9.90 13.69
CA PRO A 158 -14.36 -9.66 14.80
C PRO A 158 -15.74 -9.19 14.34
N SER A 159 -15.85 -8.67 13.12
CA SER A 159 -17.10 -8.16 12.53
C SER A 159 -17.89 -9.21 11.74
N SER A 160 -17.30 -10.37 11.45
CA SER A 160 -18.03 -11.49 10.87
C SER A 160 -18.87 -12.15 11.97
N GLY A 161 -20.13 -11.72 12.11
CA GLY A 161 -21.13 -12.50 12.84
C GLY A 161 -21.25 -13.91 12.25
N GLU A 162 -21.76 -14.85 13.03
CA GLU A 162 -22.06 -16.20 12.55
C GLU A 162 -23.13 -16.14 11.45
N GLN A 163 -22.71 -15.88 10.21
CA GLN A 163 -23.58 -16.03 9.06
C GLN A 163 -23.83 -17.53 8.91
N GLU A 164 -25.07 -17.96 9.15
CA GLU A 164 -25.55 -19.28 8.73
C GLU A 164 -25.26 -19.42 7.24
N VAL A 165 -24.39 -20.38 6.93
CA VAL A 165 -23.91 -20.59 5.58
C VAL A 165 -24.99 -21.34 4.82
N ASN A 166 -25.55 -20.73 3.77
CA ASN A 166 -26.33 -21.49 2.81
C ASN A 166 -25.37 -22.45 2.07
N PRO A 167 -25.56 -23.78 2.17
CA PRO A 167 -24.68 -24.76 1.53
C PRO A 167 -24.56 -24.56 0.01
N GLU A 168 -25.54 -23.88 -0.60
CA GLU A 168 -25.57 -23.59 -2.03
C GLU A 168 -24.69 -22.41 -2.48
N ASP A 169 -24.32 -21.50 -1.57
CA ASP A 169 -23.44 -20.35 -1.86
C ASP A 169 -21.95 -20.72 -1.78
N GLN A 170 -21.64 -21.92 -1.28
CA GLN A 170 -20.31 -22.51 -1.37
C GLN A 170 -20.17 -23.18 -2.74
N LEU A 171 -19.33 -22.64 -3.62
CA LEU A 171 -18.93 -23.32 -4.88
C LEU A 171 -18.20 -24.66 -4.66
N TYR A 172 -18.13 -25.16 -3.42
CA TYR A 172 -17.50 -26.40 -3.04
C TYR A 172 -18.42 -27.19 -2.10
N VAL A 173 -19.47 -27.79 -2.68
CA VAL A 173 -19.89 -29.13 -2.25
C VAL A 173 -18.89 -30.10 -2.86
N GLU A 174 -18.30 -30.97 -2.05
CA GLU A 174 -17.33 -32.00 -2.44
C GLU A 174 -17.59 -32.56 -3.85
N GLY A 175 -16.66 -32.36 -4.80
CA GLY A 175 -16.68 -33.16 -6.03
C GLY A 175 -16.25 -32.52 -7.36
N THR A 176 -15.96 -31.23 -7.48
CA THR A 176 -15.49 -30.69 -8.78
C THR A 176 -13.97 -30.68 -8.85
N ALA A 177 -13.42 -31.82 -9.25
CA ALA A 177 -12.06 -31.97 -9.75
C ALA A 177 -11.91 -31.37 -11.17
N GLU A 178 -12.48 -30.18 -11.41
CA GLU A 178 -12.42 -29.55 -12.72
C GLU A 178 -10.99 -29.01 -12.98
N PRO A 179 -10.35 -29.42 -14.09
CA PRO A 179 -9.02 -28.95 -14.50
C PRO A 179 -8.92 -27.42 -14.59
N ILE A 180 -7.70 -26.88 -14.52
CA ILE A 180 -7.43 -25.48 -14.95
C ILE A 180 -7.93 -25.22 -16.38
N ASN A 181 -8.00 -26.27 -17.21
CA ASN A 181 -8.59 -26.23 -18.55
C ASN A 181 -10.12 -25.95 -18.53
N GLY A 182 -10.84 -26.36 -17.48
CA GLY A 182 -12.26 -26.07 -17.27
C GLY A 182 -12.53 -24.62 -16.82
N VAL A 183 -11.53 -23.95 -16.24
CA VAL A 183 -11.60 -22.52 -15.92
C VAL A 183 -11.72 -21.69 -17.21
N LYS A 184 -11.08 -22.12 -18.32
CA LYS A 184 -11.22 -21.47 -19.64
C LYS A 184 -12.62 -21.63 -20.24
N VAL A 185 -13.30 -22.75 -19.98
CA VAL A 185 -14.70 -22.98 -20.41
C VAL A 185 -15.67 -22.09 -19.61
N LEU A 186 -15.42 -21.90 -18.31
CA LEU A 186 -16.16 -20.93 -17.48
C LEU A 186 -15.86 -19.46 -17.82
N LEU A 187 -14.75 -19.18 -18.52
CA LEU A 187 -14.37 -17.85 -19.03
C LEU A 187 -14.98 -17.54 -20.41
N GLN A 188 -15.54 -18.53 -21.12
CA GLN A 188 -16.05 -18.38 -22.50
C GLN A 188 -17.58 -18.28 -22.60
N THR A 189 -18.33 -18.16 -21.51
CA THR A 189 -19.76 -17.83 -21.62
C THR A 189 -19.90 -16.46 -22.29
N PRO A 190 -20.46 -16.39 -23.52
CA PRO A 190 -20.63 -15.14 -24.22
C PRO A 190 -21.55 -14.23 -23.41
N GLU A 191 -21.33 -12.93 -23.55
CA GLU A 191 -22.29 -11.89 -23.15
C GLU A 191 -23.65 -12.17 -23.82
N GLY A 192 -24.50 -12.97 -23.16
CA GLY A 192 -25.80 -13.35 -23.70
C GLY A 192 -26.26 -14.73 -23.24
N GLY A 193 -27.03 -14.75 -22.14
CA GLY A 193 -28.01 -15.79 -21.84
C GLY A 193 -27.57 -16.93 -20.94
N ASP A 194 -27.56 -16.71 -19.63
CA ASP A 194 -28.27 -17.57 -18.66
C ASP A 194 -28.23 -16.95 -17.25
N ILE A 195 -29.38 -16.86 -16.59
CA ILE A 195 -29.56 -16.19 -15.28
C ILE A 195 -28.97 -17.03 -14.12
N ASN A 196 -28.39 -18.19 -14.41
CA ASN A 196 -27.90 -19.17 -13.43
C ASN A 196 -26.37 -19.36 -13.39
N VAL A 197 -25.57 -18.55 -14.11
CA VAL A 197 -24.10 -18.62 -13.98
C VAL A 197 -23.69 -17.99 -12.64
N ARG A 198 -23.59 -18.84 -11.61
CA ARG A 198 -23.22 -18.46 -10.23
C ARG A 198 -21.86 -17.76 -10.23
N VAL A 199 -21.83 -16.53 -9.68
CA VAL A 199 -20.61 -15.74 -9.52
C VAL A 199 -19.67 -16.49 -8.56
N PRO A 200 -18.41 -16.80 -8.94
CA PRO A 200 -17.45 -17.40 -8.03
C PRO A 200 -17.30 -16.54 -6.77
N TYR A 201 -17.39 -17.15 -5.58
CA TYR A 201 -17.17 -16.49 -4.28
C TYR A 201 -16.01 -17.17 -3.54
N VAL A 202 -15.24 -16.41 -2.73
CA VAL A 202 -14.23 -17.01 -1.83
C VAL A 202 -14.95 -17.86 -0.79
N PRO A 203 -14.80 -19.21 -0.79
CA PRO A 203 -15.49 -20.06 0.15
C PRO A 203 -15.15 -19.68 1.59
N LEU A 204 -16.11 -19.84 2.49
CA LEU A 204 -15.85 -19.63 3.92
C LEU A 204 -14.77 -20.60 4.43
N PRO A 205 -14.02 -20.23 5.47
CA PRO A 205 -13.09 -21.13 6.13
C PRO A 205 -13.78 -22.45 6.45
N LEU A 206 -13.14 -23.58 6.14
CA LEU A 206 -13.65 -24.92 6.46
C LEU A 206 -13.82 -25.04 7.98
N ARG A 207 -15.02 -24.77 8.49
CA ARG A 207 -15.37 -24.89 9.90
C ARG A 207 -15.85 -26.33 10.11
N GLY A 208 -14.89 -27.23 10.34
CA GLY A 208 -15.12 -28.60 10.80
C GLY A 208 -16.30 -29.31 10.12
N GLN A 209 -16.17 -29.65 8.84
CA GLN A 209 -16.98 -30.75 8.29
C GLN A 209 -16.37 -32.05 8.81
N THR A 210 -16.92 -32.56 9.92
CA THR A 210 -16.83 -34.00 10.18
C THR A 210 -17.66 -34.68 9.10
N THR A 211 -17.02 -35.18 8.06
CA THR A 211 -17.68 -36.16 7.21
C THR A 211 -18.05 -37.35 8.09
N ARG A 212 -19.26 -37.88 7.91
CA ARG A 212 -19.86 -38.91 8.77
C ARG A 212 -19.17 -40.29 8.67
N ALA A 213 -17.98 -40.35 8.06
CA ALA A 213 -17.16 -41.53 7.87
C ALA A 213 -15.69 -41.15 8.07
N ASN A 214 -15.10 -41.57 9.20
CA ASN A 214 -13.72 -41.40 9.68
C ASN A 214 -13.38 -40.12 10.49
N PRO A 215 -13.27 -40.22 11.83
CA PRO A 215 -12.92 -39.10 12.71
C PRO A 215 -11.41 -38.80 12.80
N SER A 216 -10.61 -39.04 11.76
CA SER A 216 -9.15 -38.82 11.83
C SER A 216 -8.49 -38.51 10.49
N SER A 217 -8.80 -37.35 9.89
CA SER A 217 -7.92 -36.56 9.01
C SER A 217 -8.74 -35.50 8.28
N GLY A 218 -8.45 -34.22 8.51
CA GLY A 218 -9.17 -33.11 7.89
C GLY A 218 -9.41 -31.91 8.80
N SER A 219 -8.94 -31.96 10.05
CA SER A 219 -8.74 -30.76 10.86
C SER A 219 -7.38 -30.19 10.51
N ASN A 220 -7.32 -29.06 9.80
CA ASN A 220 -6.12 -28.25 9.75
C ASN A 220 -5.86 -27.71 11.16
N SER A 221 -5.23 -28.54 12.01
CA SER A 221 -4.76 -28.15 13.33
C SER A 221 -3.90 -26.88 13.21
N SER A 222 -3.85 -26.04 14.25
CA SER A 222 -3.03 -24.82 14.24
C SER A 222 -1.54 -25.06 13.90
N ALA A 223 -1.07 -26.31 13.95
CA ALA A 223 0.29 -26.72 13.60
C ALA A 223 0.50 -26.91 12.08
N THR A 224 -0.55 -27.04 11.27
CA THR A 224 -0.48 -27.23 9.81
C THR A 224 -0.84 -25.99 8.99
N ARG A 225 -1.02 -24.84 9.64
CA ARG A 225 -1.26 -23.56 8.96
C ARG A 225 0.05 -22.81 8.73
N PRO A 226 0.19 -22.10 7.60
CA PRO A 226 1.30 -21.17 7.43
C PRO A 226 1.29 -20.12 8.54
N LYS A 227 2.47 -19.62 8.92
CA LYS A 227 2.59 -18.52 9.87
C LYS A 227 2.40 -17.20 9.12
N PRO A 228 1.56 -16.28 9.60
CA PRO A 228 1.46 -14.95 9.02
C PRO A 228 2.74 -14.16 9.28
N GLY A 229 3.08 -13.26 8.36
CA GLY A 229 4.22 -12.37 8.45
C GLY A 229 3.85 -10.93 8.09
N ASN A 230 4.84 -10.17 7.61
CA ASN A 230 4.65 -8.76 7.29
C ASN A 230 3.76 -8.54 6.05
N GLN A 231 3.66 -9.52 5.13
CA GLN A 231 2.80 -9.38 3.95
C GLN A 231 1.33 -9.47 4.33
N VAL A 232 0.98 -10.39 5.24
CA VAL A 232 -0.38 -10.49 5.80
C VAL A 232 -0.73 -9.21 6.54
N LEU A 233 0.18 -8.66 7.33
CA LEU A 233 -0.02 -7.41 8.05
C LEU A 233 -0.29 -6.23 7.09
N SER A 234 0.53 -6.07 6.04
CA SER A 234 0.28 -5.03 5.02
C SER A 234 -1.06 -5.25 4.30
N LEU A 235 -1.41 -6.49 3.95
CA LEU A 235 -2.67 -6.81 3.29
C LEU A 235 -3.88 -6.38 4.13
N VAL A 236 -3.95 -6.80 5.40
CA VAL A 236 -5.10 -6.48 6.26
C VAL A 236 -5.19 -4.99 6.58
N ILE A 237 -4.06 -4.31 6.79
CA ILE A 237 -4.04 -2.86 7.05
C ILE A 237 -4.45 -2.09 5.79
N GLN A 238 -4.05 -2.52 4.60
CA GLN A 238 -4.52 -1.92 3.35
C GLN A 238 -6.03 -2.15 3.16
N ALA A 239 -6.54 -3.36 3.43
CA ALA A 239 -7.97 -3.66 3.38
C ALA A 239 -8.76 -2.72 4.31
N CYS A 240 -8.32 -2.57 5.56
CA CYS A 240 -8.88 -1.63 6.53
C CYS A 240 -8.78 -0.18 6.03
N THR A 241 -7.70 0.19 5.34
CA THR A 241 -7.52 1.53 4.76
C THR A 241 -8.52 1.80 3.65
N GLN A 242 -8.85 0.82 2.79
CA GLN A 242 -9.86 0.98 1.76
C GLN A 242 -11.27 1.11 2.37
N LEU A 243 -11.56 0.29 3.38
CA LEU A 243 -12.81 0.34 4.14
C LEU A 243 -12.93 1.56 5.07
N SER A 244 -11.82 2.27 5.33
CA SER A 244 -11.71 3.34 6.32
C SER A 244 -12.08 2.90 7.75
N ASP A 245 -11.85 1.62 8.07
CA ASP A 245 -12.14 1.03 9.39
C ASP A 245 -10.88 1.00 10.26
N LYS A 246 -10.79 1.96 11.18
CA LYS A 246 -9.63 2.09 12.08
C LYS A 246 -9.62 1.05 13.20
N GLU A 247 -10.79 0.63 13.67
CA GLU A 247 -10.89 -0.27 14.81
C GLU A 247 -10.54 -1.70 14.38
N LEU A 248 -11.00 -2.09 13.19
CA LEU A 248 -10.58 -3.35 12.57
C LEU A 248 -9.07 -3.38 12.30
N GLY A 249 -8.49 -2.29 11.82
CA GLY A 249 -7.05 -2.19 11.62
C GLY A 249 -6.25 -2.30 12.93
N ARG A 250 -6.72 -1.66 14.01
CA ARG A 250 -6.14 -1.80 15.36
C ARG A 250 -6.24 -3.23 15.88
N TYR A 251 -7.37 -3.89 15.66
CA TYR A 251 -7.57 -5.30 16.03
C TYR A 251 -6.53 -6.19 15.35
N TYR A 252 -6.38 -6.11 14.02
CA TYR A 252 -5.43 -6.93 13.29
C TYR A 252 -3.98 -6.61 13.66
N TRP A 253 -3.64 -5.32 13.80
CA TRP A 253 -2.31 -4.91 14.24
C TRP A 253 -1.95 -5.54 15.59
N LYS A 254 -2.84 -5.42 16.58
CA LYS A 254 -2.63 -6.00 17.91
C LYS A 254 -2.56 -7.53 17.85
N THR A 255 -3.45 -8.17 17.09
CA THR A 255 -3.53 -9.63 17.00
C THR A 255 -2.29 -10.23 16.34
N LEU A 256 -1.84 -9.67 15.23
CA LEU A 256 -0.68 -10.18 14.48
C LEU A 256 0.65 -9.92 15.21
N THR A 257 0.77 -8.79 15.92
CA THR A 257 2.01 -8.44 16.64
C THR A 257 2.12 -9.12 18.01
N ALA A 258 0.99 -9.57 18.59
CA ALA A 258 0.97 -10.33 19.83
C ALA A 258 1.24 -11.84 19.61
N PRO A 259 1.63 -12.58 20.67
CA PRO A 259 1.59 -14.04 20.64
C PRO A 259 0.17 -14.55 20.31
N PRO A 260 0.02 -15.66 19.55
CA PRO A 260 1.07 -16.60 19.13
C PRO A 260 1.79 -16.25 17.82
N TYR A 261 1.33 -15.23 17.08
CA TYR A 261 1.87 -14.91 15.75
C TYR A 261 3.18 -14.13 15.82
N SER A 262 3.26 -13.15 16.73
CA SER A 262 4.46 -12.37 17.01
C SER A 262 5.14 -11.80 15.75
N VAL A 263 4.33 -11.38 14.78
CA VAL A 263 4.81 -10.69 13.57
C VAL A 263 5.60 -9.46 14.01
N ARG A 264 6.72 -9.22 13.33
CA ARG A 264 7.61 -8.09 13.61
C ARG A 264 7.43 -7.03 12.52
N PRO A 265 6.59 -5.99 12.75
CA PRO A 265 6.33 -4.99 11.74
C PRO A 265 7.61 -4.31 11.28
N ASP A 266 7.73 -4.15 9.97
CA ASP A 266 8.79 -3.38 9.32
C ASP A 266 8.35 -1.95 9.03
N THR A 267 9.23 -1.16 8.43
CA THR A 267 8.99 0.25 8.11
C THR A 267 7.78 0.44 7.20
N GLU A 268 7.53 -0.46 6.24
CA GLU A 268 6.39 -0.35 5.33
C GLU A 268 5.07 -0.67 6.05
N ASN A 269 5.04 -1.69 6.92
CA ASN A 269 3.85 -1.95 7.75
C ASN A 269 3.48 -0.74 8.62
N PHE A 270 4.47 -0.05 9.20
CA PHE A 270 4.22 1.17 9.95
C PHE A 270 3.72 2.31 9.05
N HIS A 271 4.24 2.46 7.83
CA HIS A 271 3.71 3.46 6.89
C HIS A 271 2.28 3.14 6.47
N ASP A 272 1.93 1.87 6.27
CA ASP A 272 0.55 1.43 6.01
C ASP A 272 -0.36 1.78 7.19
N LEU A 273 0.08 1.53 8.43
CA LEU A 273 -0.66 1.93 9.63
C LEU A 273 -0.84 3.45 9.69
N LEU A 274 0.21 4.24 9.45
CA LEU A 274 0.11 5.70 9.42
C LEU A 274 -0.85 6.19 8.32
N ARG A 275 -0.90 5.54 7.16
CA ARG A 275 -1.87 5.85 6.09
C ARG A 275 -3.31 5.57 6.51
N LEU A 276 -3.55 4.46 7.22
CA LEU A 276 -4.85 4.14 7.83
C LEU A 276 -5.26 5.23 8.84
N LEU A 277 -4.38 5.54 9.79
CA LEU A 277 -4.62 6.54 10.84
C LEU A 277 -4.89 7.94 10.27
N ARG A 278 -4.24 8.26 9.14
CA ARG A 278 -4.48 9.51 8.40
C ARG A 278 -5.89 9.57 7.85
N LYS A 279 -6.48 8.46 7.40
CA LYS A 279 -7.89 8.43 6.95
C LYS A 279 -8.85 8.60 8.11
N SER A 280 -8.55 7.99 9.25
CA SER A 280 -9.36 8.09 10.46
C SER A 280 -9.13 9.34 11.29
N ARG A 281 -8.22 10.24 10.86
CA ARG A 281 -7.94 11.55 11.48
C ARG A 281 -7.48 11.46 12.94
N SER A 282 -6.65 10.47 13.27
CA SER A 282 -6.17 10.26 14.65
C SER A 282 -4.71 10.69 14.79
N GLY A 283 -4.47 11.90 15.29
CA GLY A 283 -3.13 12.40 15.60
C GLY A 283 -2.42 11.64 16.74
N PRO A 284 -3.07 11.43 17.90
CA PRO A 284 -2.45 10.75 19.05
C PRO A 284 -1.96 9.33 18.72
N ASP A 285 -2.78 8.54 18.02
CA ASP A 285 -2.38 7.18 17.62
C ASP A 285 -1.18 7.19 16.66
N ALA A 286 -1.10 8.21 15.80
CA ALA A 286 0.01 8.35 14.86
C ALA A 286 1.31 8.67 15.61
N LEU A 287 1.24 9.44 16.70
CA LEU A 287 2.39 9.66 17.59
C LEU A 287 2.81 8.37 18.30
N ASP A 288 1.85 7.59 18.80
CA ASP A 288 2.15 6.30 19.43
C ASP A 288 2.75 5.29 18.44
N ALA A 289 2.29 5.28 17.19
CA ALA A 289 2.88 4.48 16.12
C ALA A 289 4.34 4.90 15.84
N LEU A 290 4.65 6.20 15.78
CA LEU A 290 6.03 6.70 15.61
C LEU A 290 6.93 6.32 16.78
N ARG A 291 6.43 6.39 18.02
CA ARG A 291 7.16 5.93 19.20
C ARG A 291 7.44 4.43 19.13
N ALA A 292 6.44 3.64 18.74
CA ALA A 292 6.61 2.20 18.54
C ALA A 292 7.66 1.89 17.47
N MET A 293 7.74 2.66 16.38
CA MET A 293 8.82 2.53 15.38
C MET A 293 10.20 2.77 16.00
N LEU A 294 10.37 3.83 16.79
CA LEU A 294 11.66 4.19 17.41
C LEU A 294 12.17 3.15 18.39
N THR A 295 11.26 2.50 19.14
CA THR A 295 11.63 1.43 20.08
C THR A 295 12.12 0.15 19.39
N ARG A 296 11.93 0.03 18.07
CA ARG A 296 12.17 -1.21 17.33
C ARG A 296 13.44 -1.11 16.47
N PRO A 297 14.37 -2.07 16.62
CA PRO A 297 15.55 -2.14 15.76
C PRO A 297 15.14 -2.35 14.29
N GLY A 298 15.72 -1.58 13.39
CA GLY A 298 15.49 -1.69 11.94
C GLY A 298 14.31 -0.88 11.40
N THR A 299 13.55 -0.17 12.24
CA THR A 299 12.45 0.70 11.82
C THR A 299 12.69 2.15 12.22
N THR A 300 13.67 2.80 11.59
CA THR A 300 13.96 4.23 11.86
C THR A 300 12.93 5.12 11.14
N PRO A 301 12.14 5.93 11.85
CA PRO A 301 11.23 6.86 11.21
C PRO A 301 12.02 7.92 10.42
N THR A 302 11.63 8.10 9.18
CA THR A 302 12.17 9.15 8.30
C THR A 302 11.30 10.41 8.37
N ALA A 303 11.78 11.54 7.82
CA ALA A 303 10.96 12.74 7.66
C ALA A 303 9.61 12.45 6.96
N LYS A 304 9.58 11.53 5.99
CA LYS A 304 8.33 11.06 5.35
C LYS A 304 7.36 10.42 6.35
N SER A 305 7.87 9.67 7.33
CA SER A 305 7.05 9.01 8.37
C SER A 305 6.35 10.06 9.23
N PHE A 306 7.11 11.06 9.70
CA PHE A 306 6.57 12.20 10.45
C PHE A 306 5.61 13.04 9.62
N PHE A 307 5.88 13.26 8.33
CA PHE A 307 4.98 13.99 7.44
C PHE A 307 3.60 13.31 7.30
N ILE A 308 3.56 11.98 7.17
CA ILE A 308 2.29 11.23 7.13
C ILE A 308 1.57 11.34 8.48
N ALA A 309 2.29 11.22 9.60
CA ALA A 309 1.73 11.33 10.94
C ALA A 309 1.17 12.74 11.25
N MET A 310 1.90 13.81 10.91
CA MET A 310 1.43 15.19 11.03
C MET A 310 0.25 15.48 10.10
N SER A 311 0.16 14.80 8.95
CA SER A 311 -1.03 14.85 8.10
C SER A 311 -2.28 14.32 8.80
N CYS A 312 -2.15 13.40 9.76
CA CYS A 312 -3.25 12.94 10.60
C CYS A 312 -3.73 14.09 11.50
N CYS A 313 -2.79 14.74 12.18
CA CYS A 313 -3.05 15.90 13.05
C CYS A 313 -3.73 17.05 12.31
N LYS A 314 -3.28 17.36 11.09
CA LYS A 314 -3.90 18.38 10.23
C LYS A 314 -5.36 18.07 9.91
N ARG A 315 -5.68 16.82 9.62
CA ARG A 315 -7.05 16.39 9.24
C ARG A 315 -7.99 16.29 10.44
N GLU A 316 -7.45 16.08 11.63
CA GLU A 316 -8.20 16.09 12.89
C GLU A 316 -8.81 17.47 13.18
N GLY A 317 -8.15 18.55 12.73
CA GLY A 317 -8.70 19.91 12.80
C GLY A 317 -8.66 20.49 14.20
N ARG A 318 -9.82 20.73 14.83
CA ARG A 318 -9.94 21.39 16.15
C ARG A 318 -9.62 20.46 17.35
N GLY A 319 -9.28 19.19 17.12
CA GLY A 319 -8.89 18.25 18.16
C GLY A 319 -7.48 18.51 18.73
N PRO A 320 -6.91 17.56 19.50
CA PRO A 320 -5.53 17.61 20.01
C PRO A 320 -4.44 17.52 18.91
N GLY A 321 -4.79 17.66 17.63
CA GLY A 321 -3.87 17.54 16.49
C GLY A 321 -2.68 18.49 16.57
N PHE A 322 -2.89 19.78 16.83
CA PHE A 322 -1.77 20.74 16.90
C PHE A 322 -0.81 20.47 18.08
N PRO A 323 -1.27 20.29 19.33
CA PRO A 323 -0.39 19.87 20.42
C PRO A 323 0.36 18.57 20.14
N THR A 324 -0.29 17.62 19.48
CA THR A 324 0.35 16.35 19.09
C THR A 324 1.42 16.55 18.02
N ALA A 325 1.19 17.44 17.04
CA ALA A 325 2.18 17.81 16.04
C ALA A 325 3.42 18.51 16.67
N GLY A 326 3.23 19.28 17.74
CA GLY A 326 4.34 19.85 18.52
C GLY A 326 5.21 18.75 19.15
N LYS A 327 4.59 17.77 19.80
CA LYS A 327 5.30 16.59 20.35
C LYS A 327 6.03 15.77 19.27
N MET A 328 5.49 15.72 18.04
CA MET A 328 6.15 15.07 16.92
C MET A 328 7.44 15.82 16.50
N LEU A 329 7.45 17.16 16.52
CA LEU A 329 8.67 17.94 16.26
C LEU A 329 9.74 17.76 17.35
N GLU A 330 9.33 17.73 18.62
CA GLU A 330 10.21 17.42 19.74
C GLU A 330 10.87 16.04 19.54
N LEU A 331 10.06 15.03 19.21
CA LEU A 331 10.52 13.67 18.94
C LEU A 331 11.51 13.60 17.75
N MET A 332 11.29 14.41 16.70
CA MET A 332 12.23 14.53 15.59
C MET A 332 13.57 15.11 16.04
N GLY A 333 13.54 16.16 16.86
CA GLY A 333 14.75 16.79 17.41
C GLY A 333 15.55 15.84 18.29
N GLU A 334 14.88 15.13 19.21
CA GLU A 334 15.50 14.14 20.11
C GLU A 334 16.23 13.02 19.38
N HIS A 335 15.70 12.59 18.23
CA HIS A 335 16.23 11.45 17.46
C HIS A 335 17.04 11.89 16.23
N GLY A 336 17.35 13.19 16.10
CA GLY A 336 18.17 13.73 15.01
C GLY A 336 17.55 13.58 13.61
N VAL A 337 16.21 13.50 13.51
CA VAL A 337 15.52 13.41 12.22
C VAL A 337 15.44 14.81 11.62
N ARG A 338 15.97 14.98 10.40
CA ARG A 338 15.98 16.28 9.71
C ARG A 338 14.56 16.85 9.60
N ILE A 339 14.38 18.06 10.11
CA ILE A 339 13.19 18.89 9.92
C ILE A 339 13.37 19.66 8.60
N ASP A 340 12.57 19.32 7.60
CA ASP A 340 12.60 19.98 6.29
C ASP A 340 11.44 20.99 6.14
N VAL A 341 11.48 21.73 5.03
CA VAL A 341 10.46 22.73 4.68
C VAL A 341 9.04 22.17 4.67
N LYS A 342 8.85 20.89 4.29
CA LYS A 342 7.53 20.23 4.20
C LYS A 342 6.98 19.94 5.59
N ILE A 343 7.84 19.54 6.52
CA ILE A 343 7.49 19.31 7.93
C ILE A 343 7.05 20.61 8.61
N VAL A 344 7.82 21.69 8.46
CA VAL A 344 7.44 22.99 9.05
C VAL A 344 6.13 23.50 8.43
N THR A 345 5.98 23.36 7.12
CA THR A 345 4.75 23.75 6.41
C THR A 345 3.53 22.99 6.94
N ILE A 346 3.59 21.66 7.08
CA ILE A 346 2.45 20.90 7.57
C ILE A 346 2.14 21.18 9.05
N PHE A 347 3.16 21.46 9.86
CA PHE A 347 2.98 21.88 11.25
C PHE A 347 2.22 23.23 11.35
N LEU A 348 2.60 24.23 10.54
CA LEU A 348 1.87 25.50 10.44
C LEU A 348 0.43 25.28 9.96
N GLN A 349 0.22 24.39 8.98
CA GLN A 349 -1.13 24.03 8.53
C GLN A 349 -1.98 23.40 9.64
N CYS A 350 -1.39 22.60 10.54
CA CYS A 350 -2.09 22.07 11.72
C CYS A 350 -2.59 23.21 12.61
N ALA A 351 -1.74 24.20 12.90
CA ALA A 351 -2.12 25.37 13.69
C ALA A 351 -3.31 26.10 13.06
N ILE A 352 -3.20 26.45 11.77
CA ILE A 352 -4.22 27.17 11.01
C ILE A 352 -5.59 26.48 11.06
N LYS A 353 -5.61 25.15 10.94
CA LYS A 353 -6.85 24.35 10.95
C LYS A 353 -7.57 24.36 12.31
N THR A 354 -6.87 24.64 13.41
CA THR A 354 -7.52 24.75 14.73
C THR A 354 -8.35 26.03 14.87
N GLY A 355 -7.96 27.11 14.18
CA GLY A 355 -8.58 28.42 14.34
C GLY A 355 -8.27 29.12 15.67
N ILE A 356 -7.34 28.60 16.47
CA ILE A 356 -7.03 29.11 17.81
C ILE A 356 -5.81 30.06 17.74
N PRO A 357 -5.94 31.35 18.07
CA PRO A 357 -4.85 32.30 17.91
C PRO A 357 -3.60 32.02 18.77
N THR A 358 -3.77 31.42 19.96
CA THR A 358 -2.63 31.03 20.81
C THR A 358 -1.75 29.99 20.12
N TYR A 359 -2.34 29.10 19.33
CA TYR A 359 -1.62 28.12 18.53
C TYR A 359 -0.91 28.75 17.34
N PHE A 360 -1.44 29.83 16.74
CA PHE A 360 -0.74 30.55 15.68
C PHE A 360 0.55 31.18 16.21
N LYS A 361 0.49 31.85 17.37
CA LYS A 361 1.67 32.44 18.04
C LYS A 361 2.72 31.37 18.35
N SER A 362 2.28 30.27 18.97
CA SER A 362 3.15 29.14 19.32
C SER A 362 3.78 28.52 18.07
N ALA A 363 2.98 28.27 17.03
CA ALA A 363 3.45 27.64 15.80
C ALA A 363 4.49 28.47 15.05
N LEU A 364 4.29 29.80 14.97
CA LEU A 364 5.25 30.70 14.34
C LEU A 364 6.58 30.73 15.09
N LYS A 365 6.53 30.79 16.43
CA LYS A 365 7.72 30.75 17.27
C LYS A 365 8.48 29.43 17.06
N THR A 366 7.79 28.29 17.19
CA THR A 366 8.41 26.98 16.99
C THR A 366 8.98 26.84 15.58
N ALA A 367 8.30 27.33 14.54
CA ALA A 367 8.78 27.27 13.17
C ALA A 367 10.10 28.06 12.97
N GLU A 368 10.20 29.25 13.55
CA GLU A 368 11.42 30.06 13.53
C GLU A 368 12.55 29.41 14.34
N ASP A 369 12.23 28.76 15.46
CA ASP A 369 13.21 28.10 16.33
C ASP A 369 13.81 26.83 15.67
N VAL A 370 13.02 26.09 14.88
CA VAL A 370 13.45 24.81 14.29
C VAL A 370 13.97 24.94 12.85
N PHE A 371 13.73 26.04 12.15
CA PHE A 371 14.10 26.19 10.74
C PHE A 371 14.51 27.62 10.36
N ASP A 372 15.80 27.79 10.03
CA ASP A 372 16.37 29.05 9.53
C ASP A 372 16.03 29.27 8.05
N LEU A 373 14.81 29.75 7.79
CA LEU A 373 14.32 29.99 6.43
C LEU A 373 15.18 31.01 5.64
N PRO A 374 15.55 32.18 6.19
CA PRO A 374 16.41 33.13 5.47
C PRO A 374 17.77 32.52 5.12
N GLY A 375 18.42 31.85 6.08
CA GLY A 375 19.72 31.24 5.85
C GLY A 375 19.69 30.11 4.81
N GLU A 376 18.66 29.26 4.84
CA GLU A 376 18.49 28.21 3.81
C GLU A 376 18.21 28.79 2.41
N LEU A 377 17.40 29.85 2.30
CA LEU A 377 17.16 30.51 1.01
C LEU A 377 18.42 31.14 0.43
N ASP A 378 19.23 31.85 1.25
CA ASP A 378 20.50 32.42 0.80
C ASP A 378 21.49 31.31 0.37
N LYS A 379 21.55 30.18 1.10
CA LYS A 379 22.35 29.01 0.71
C LYS A 379 21.90 28.44 -0.63
N LEU A 380 20.59 28.23 -0.84
CA LEU A 380 20.05 27.68 -2.08
C LEU A 380 20.37 28.56 -3.29
N VAL A 381 20.27 29.88 -3.14
CA VAL A 381 20.65 30.83 -4.20
C VAL A 381 22.16 30.78 -4.47
N SER A 382 22.99 30.74 -3.42
CA SER A 382 24.45 30.65 -3.59
C SER A 382 24.88 29.38 -4.33
N LEU A 383 24.17 28.28 -4.12
CA LEU A 383 24.42 26.98 -4.74
C LEU A 383 23.76 26.82 -6.12
N LYS A 384 23.05 27.83 -6.63
CA LYS A 384 22.25 27.75 -7.86
C LYS A 384 21.33 26.52 -7.87
N ALA A 385 20.64 26.31 -6.74
CA ALA A 385 19.70 25.21 -6.59
C ALA A 385 18.54 25.29 -7.59
N ASP A 386 17.86 24.16 -7.78
CA ASP A 386 16.70 24.04 -8.64
C ASP A 386 15.57 25.03 -8.26
N GLY A 387 14.90 25.58 -9.27
CA GLY A 387 13.81 26.55 -9.12
C GLY A 387 12.66 25.98 -8.28
N ASP A 388 12.34 24.69 -8.49
CA ASP A 388 11.30 23.98 -7.73
C ASP A 388 11.65 23.91 -6.23
N LEU A 389 12.93 23.68 -5.90
CA LEU A 389 13.39 23.64 -4.51
C LEU A 389 13.31 25.02 -3.86
N LEU A 390 13.68 26.08 -4.60
CA LEU A 390 13.54 27.45 -4.13
C LEU A 390 12.06 27.82 -3.91
N GLU A 391 11.18 27.41 -4.84
CA GLU A 391 9.74 27.66 -4.75
C GLU A 391 9.15 27.05 -3.47
N THR A 392 9.51 25.81 -3.11
CA THR A 392 9.01 25.19 -1.85
C THR A 392 9.39 25.98 -0.58
N HIS A 393 10.54 26.65 -0.56
CA HIS A 393 10.96 27.49 0.58
C HIS A 393 10.23 28.83 0.58
N VAL A 394 10.00 29.40 -0.61
CA VAL A 394 9.15 30.60 -0.75
C VAL A 394 7.70 30.29 -0.36
N GLU A 395 7.19 29.08 -0.64
CA GLU A 395 5.87 28.63 -0.16
C GLU A 395 5.79 28.60 1.36
N LEU A 396 6.84 28.14 2.06
CA LEU A 396 6.89 28.22 3.53
C LEU A 396 6.81 29.67 4.03
N ALA A 397 7.54 30.59 3.39
CA ALA A 397 7.47 32.02 3.71
C ALA A 397 6.03 32.56 3.58
N LYS A 398 5.34 32.19 2.49
CA LYS A 398 3.93 32.55 2.25
C LYS A 398 3.00 31.95 3.31
N TRP A 399 3.23 30.71 3.73
CA TRP A 399 2.49 30.10 4.83
C TRP A 399 2.69 30.85 6.15
N MET A 400 3.93 31.19 6.51
CA MET A 400 4.22 31.98 7.71
C MET A 400 3.54 33.35 7.66
N GLN A 401 3.58 34.03 6.50
CA GLN A 401 2.88 35.29 6.30
C GLN A 401 1.37 35.13 6.52
N GLY A 402 0.75 34.12 5.91
CA GLY A 402 -0.69 33.88 6.06
C GLY A 402 -1.13 33.53 7.48
N VAL A 403 -0.26 32.88 8.28
CA VAL A 403 -0.50 32.67 9.72
C VAL A 403 -0.50 33.99 10.47
N ILE A 404 0.44 34.88 10.16
CA ILE A 404 0.51 36.22 10.77
C ILE A 404 -0.71 37.05 10.38
N ASP A 405 -1.11 37.04 9.11
CA ASP A 405 -2.30 37.76 8.63
C ASP A 405 -3.55 37.34 9.41
N ARG A 406 -3.79 36.01 9.53
CA ARG A 406 -4.90 35.47 10.33
C ARG A 406 -4.82 35.84 11.81
N LEU A 407 -3.62 35.88 12.37
CA LEU A 407 -3.41 36.29 13.76
C LEU A 407 -3.77 37.77 13.96
N LEU A 408 -3.42 38.65 13.01
CA LEU A 408 -3.71 40.09 13.07
C LEU A 408 -5.18 40.43 12.81
N GLU A 409 -5.87 39.62 12.00
CA GLU A 409 -7.30 39.75 11.69
C GLU A 409 -8.21 39.19 12.80
N SER A 410 -7.69 38.31 13.66
CA SER A 410 -8.46 37.67 14.72
C SER A 410 -8.84 38.69 15.82
N PRO A 411 -10.15 38.88 16.13
CA PRO A 411 -10.59 39.88 17.11
C PRO A 411 -10.30 39.47 18.57
N ASP A 412 -10.21 38.17 18.85
CA ASP A 412 -10.11 37.62 20.21
C ASP A 412 -8.67 37.46 20.72
N VAL A 413 -7.69 38.07 20.04
CA VAL A 413 -6.27 37.93 20.41
C VAL A 413 -5.92 38.90 21.53
N GLN A 414 -5.52 38.34 22.68
CA GLN A 414 -4.87 39.12 23.72
C GLN A 414 -3.44 39.45 23.28
N TRP A 415 -3.15 40.75 23.15
CA TRP A 415 -1.85 41.28 22.79
C TRP A 415 -1.12 41.78 24.03
N GLY A 416 0.12 41.32 24.23
CA GLY A 416 1.05 41.95 25.17
C GLY A 416 1.52 43.33 24.67
N HIS A 417 2.13 44.11 25.56
CA HIS A 417 2.62 45.45 25.22
C HIS A 417 3.63 45.40 24.05
N GLY A 418 3.30 46.07 22.94
CA GLY A 418 4.12 46.10 21.72
C GLY A 418 4.15 44.79 20.91
N GLU A 419 3.48 43.72 21.36
CA GLU A 419 3.53 42.41 20.70
C GLU A 419 2.93 42.46 19.29
N ARG A 420 1.83 43.19 19.10
CA ARG A 420 1.20 43.37 17.78
C ARG A 420 2.15 43.98 16.76
N ALA A 421 2.89 45.03 17.15
CA ALA A 421 3.86 45.69 16.28
C ALA A 421 5.01 44.76 15.87
N VAL A 422 5.42 43.84 16.76
CA VAL A 422 6.44 42.83 16.44
C VAL A 422 5.96 41.89 15.32
N PHE A 423 4.69 41.45 15.36
CA PHE A 423 4.14 40.61 14.31
C PHE A 423 3.94 41.37 12.98
N GLU A 424 3.55 42.64 13.02
CA GLU A 424 3.50 43.50 11.83
C GLU A 424 4.88 43.69 11.19
N GLN A 425 5.93 43.88 12.01
CA GLN A 425 7.31 43.93 11.52
C GLN A 425 7.78 42.59 10.94
N ARG A 426 7.42 41.46 11.57
CA ARG A 426 7.70 40.11 11.06
C ARG A 426 7.05 39.90 9.69
N ARG A 427 5.76 40.26 9.55
CA ARG A 427 5.04 40.25 8.28
C ARG A 427 5.78 41.05 7.21
N GLY A 428 6.20 42.27 7.51
CA GLY A 428 6.95 43.11 6.57
C GLY A 428 8.27 42.48 6.11
N ARG A 429 8.99 41.78 7.00
CA ARG A 429 10.21 41.05 6.64
C ARG A 429 9.92 39.87 5.69
N LEU A 430 8.87 39.10 5.97
CA LEU A 430 8.46 37.98 5.11
C LEU A 430 8.03 38.45 3.72
N VAL A 431 7.29 39.55 3.61
CA VAL A 431 6.89 40.13 2.30
C VAL A 431 8.12 40.45 1.45
N ARG A 432 9.11 41.16 2.02
CA ARG A 432 10.36 41.49 1.30
C ARG A 432 11.14 40.25 0.88
N LEU A 433 11.14 39.21 1.72
CA LEU A 433 11.81 37.95 1.44
C LEU A 433 11.09 37.19 0.31
N ILE A 434 9.75 37.11 0.34
CA ILE A 434 8.94 36.53 -0.73
C ILE A 434 9.15 37.27 -2.05
N GLU A 435 9.19 38.59 -2.04
CA GLU A 435 9.51 39.39 -3.22
C GLU A 435 10.92 39.05 -3.72
N LYS A 436 11.95 39.19 -2.89
CA LYS A 436 13.35 38.93 -3.26
C LYS A 436 13.56 37.58 -3.94
N PHE A 437 13.00 36.50 -3.38
CA PHE A 437 13.23 35.14 -3.88
C PHE A 437 12.15 34.64 -4.83
N GLY A 438 10.95 35.24 -4.84
CA GLY A 438 9.86 34.89 -5.76
C GLY A 438 10.19 35.22 -7.22
N TRP A 439 10.89 36.33 -7.48
CA TRP A 439 11.41 36.66 -8.81
C TRP A 439 12.47 35.67 -9.28
N ILE A 440 13.27 35.13 -8.35
CA ILE A 440 14.36 34.19 -8.65
C ILE A 440 13.79 32.79 -8.96
N ALA A 441 12.74 32.37 -8.25
CA ALA A 441 12.07 31.10 -8.48
C ALA A 441 11.22 31.09 -9.77
N GLY A 442 10.64 32.23 -10.16
CA GLY A 442 9.72 32.34 -11.29
C GLY A 442 10.35 32.32 -12.69
N GLY A 443 11.69 32.44 -12.80
CA GLY A 443 12.40 32.51 -14.08
C GLY A 443 12.08 33.79 -14.88
N ALA A 444 13.09 34.34 -15.55
CA ALA A 444 12.95 35.47 -16.47
C ALA A 444 12.29 35.05 -17.79
N GLU A 445 11.10 34.44 -17.75
CA GLU A 445 10.18 34.24 -18.89
C GLU A 445 8.88 33.61 -18.36
N GLY A 446 7.95 34.45 -17.90
CA GLY A 446 6.72 33.99 -17.30
C GLY A 446 5.87 35.13 -16.78
N GLY A 447 5.37 35.96 -17.69
CA GLY A 447 4.47 37.07 -17.39
C GLY A 447 3.34 36.68 -16.44
N GLY A 448 3.14 37.53 -15.43
CA GLY A 448 1.98 37.62 -14.54
C GLY A 448 1.03 36.43 -14.54
N LYS A 449 1.34 35.39 -13.75
CA LYS A 449 0.26 34.61 -13.15
C LYS A 449 -0.44 35.51 -12.15
N ASN A 450 -1.51 36.14 -12.61
CA ASN A 450 -2.46 36.92 -11.83
C ASN A 450 -3.06 35.98 -10.76
N TRP A 451 -2.39 35.84 -9.63
CA TRP A 451 -2.81 34.95 -8.54
C TRP A 451 -3.74 35.72 -7.62
N LYS A 452 -5.04 35.64 -7.92
CA LYS A 452 -6.05 35.80 -6.87
C LYS A 452 -5.75 34.75 -5.82
N ALA A 453 -5.71 35.17 -4.55
CA ALA A 453 -5.74 34.29 -3.42
C ALA A 453 -6.71 33.14 -3.72
N LYS A 454 -6.21 31.91 -3.87
CA LYS A 454 -7.07 30.74 -3.65
C LYS A 454 -7.66 30.98 -2.29
N GLU A 455 -8.97 31.21 -2.27
CA GLU A 455 -9.76 31.35 -1.06
C GLU A 455 -9.24 30.36 -0.04
N ILE A 456 -8.61 30.89 1.02
CA ILE A 456 -8.20 30.08 2.16
C ILE A 456 -9.47 29.86 2.98
N GLY A 457 -10.44 29.17 2.39
CA GLY A 457 -11.80 29.00 2.88
C GLY A 457 -12.38 27.68 2.39
N GLU A 458 -12.81 26.87 3.36
CA GLU A 458 -13.95 25.96 3.23
C GLU A 458 -14.00 25.05 2.00
N ASN A 459 -13.15 24.03 1.97
CA ASN A 459 -13.54 22.64 1.66
C ASN A 459 -12.30 21.73 1.65
N ALA A 460 -12.12 20.96 2.74
CA ALA A 460 -11.45 19.66 2.83
C ALA A 460 -11.22 19.26 4.30
#